data_AF-C3QWB7-F1
#
_entry.id   AF-C3QWB7-F1
#
_cell.length_a   1.000
_cell.length_b   1.000
_cell.length_c   1.000
_cell.angle_alpha   90.00
_cell.angle_beta   90.00
_cell.angle_gamma   90.00
#
_symmetry.space_group_name_H-M   'P 1'
#
loop_
_entity.id
_entity.type
_entity.pdbx_description
1 polymer ?
#
loop_
_entity_poly.entity_id
_entity_poly.type
_entity_poly.pdbx_seq_one_letter_code
_entity_poly.pdbx_strand_id
1 'polypeptide(L)'
;MKYLVINNESTTKEQYWSYCEKEHNPFIIVKNKGACYMEISYDVTNSSLDLEKISNDLKRFYKVYIEFTHIPYCEVAHYFDNLYFFSFLVRKQDLDFIASNLFDWLIFEFKNL
;
A
#
# COMPACT_ATOMS: atom_id res chain seq x y z
N MET A 1 -12.37 3.13 7.81
CA MET A 1 -11.77 3.63 6.55
C MET A 1 -10.53 2.78 6.25
N LYS A 2 -10.39 2.23 5.03
CA LYS A 2 -9.28 1.28 4.72
C LYS A 2 -8.00 1.97 4.24
N TYR A 3 -8.13 3.13 3.59
CA TYR A 3 -7.00 3.91 3.11
C TYR A 3 -7.39 5.39 3.02
N LEU A 4 -6.41 6.29 2.92
CA LEU A 4 -6.60 7.74 2.75
C LEU A 4 -5.98 8.22 1.43
N VAL A 5 -6.75 8.95 0.61
CA VAL A 5 -6.20 9.63 -0.59
C VAL A 5 -5.69 11.02 -0.20
N ILE A 6 -4.38 11.23 -0.31
CA ILE A 6 -3.75 12.51 0.06
C ILE A 6 -3.87 13.47 -1.11
N ASN A 7 -4.96 14.26 -1.17
CA ASN A 7 -5.13 15.42 -2.08
C ASN A 7 -6.26 16.37 -1.59
N ASN A 8 -6.08 17.03 -0.43
CA ASN A 8 -7.04 17.97 0.19
C ASN A 8 -8.37 17.36 0.68
N GLU A 9 -8.31 16.25 1.42
CA GLU A 9 -9.46 15.79 2.20
C GLU A 9 -9.59 16.57 3.51
N SER A 10 -10.80 16.59 4.10
CA SER A 10 -11.04 17.12 5.45
C SER A 10 -10.26 16.36 6.52
N THR A 11 -9.85 15.13 6.23
CA THR A 11 -9.07 14.28 7.12
C THR A 11 -7.59 14.39 6.78
N THR A 12 -6.78 14.85 7.74
CA THR A 12 -5.33 14.95 7.57
C THR A 12 -4.66 13.57 7.70
N LYS A 13 -3.42 13.46 7.23
CA LYS A 13 -2.61 12.25 7.39
C LYS A 13 -2.45 11.88 8.87
N GLU A 14 -2.27 12.88 9.74
CA GLU A 14 -2.10 12.71 11.18
C GLU A 14 -3.38 12.20 11.83
N GLN A 15 -4.54 12.76 11.46
CA GLN A 15 -5.84 12.28 11.95
C GLN A 15 -6.09 10.83 11.55
N TYR A 16 -5.79 10.48 10.30
CA TYR A 16 -5.93 9.11 9.83
C TYR A 16 -4.92 8.16 10.49
N TRP A 17 -3.69 8.61 10.73
CA TRP A 17 -2.70 7.86 11.48
C TRP A 17 -3.20 7.53 12.89
N SER A 18 -3.65 8.53 13.64
CA SER A 18 -4.19 8.34 14.99
C SER A 18 -5.40 7.40 15.01
N TYR A 19 -6.26 7.46 13.99
CA TYR A 19 -7.35 6.50 13.83
C TYR A 19 -6.84 5.08 13.64
N CYS A 20 -5.87 4.87 12.74
CA CYS A 20 -5.32 3.54 12.46
C CYS A 20 -4.64 2.94 13.70
N GLU A 21 -3.86 3.75 14.41
CA GLU A 21 -3.17 3.35 15.64
C GLU A 21 -4.17 2.93 16.72
N LYS A 22 -5.19 3.76 16.98
CA LYS A 22 -6.24 3.47 17.97
C LYS A 22 -6.97 2.16 17.66
N GLU A 23 -7.32 1.95 16.40
CA GLU A 23 -8.10 0.79 15.96
C GLU A 23 -7.22 -0.42 15.61
N HIS A 24 -5.90 -0.34 15.80
CA HIS A 24 -4.93 -1.38 15.42
C HIS A 24 -5.06 -1.82 13.95
N ASN A 25 -5.32 -0.85 13.07
CA ASN A 25 -5.50 -1.05 11.64
C ASN A 25 -4.22 -0.73 10.86
N PRO A 26 -3.99 -1.36 9.69
CA PRO A 26 -2.95 -0.96 8.77
C PRO A 26 -3.11 0.50 8.35
N PHE A 27 -2.01 1.23 8.34
CA PHE A 27 -1.99 2.59 7.83
C PHE A 27 -1.67 2.57 6.34
N ILE A 28 -2.62 2.95 5.49
CA ILE A 28 -2.47 2.95 4.03
C ILE A 28 -2.83 4.31 3.46
N ILE A 29 -1.88 4.94 2.76
CA ILE A 29 -2.09 6.20 2.08
C ILE A 29 -1.93 6.04 0.57
N VAL A 30 -2.62 6.90 -0.16
CA VAL A 30 -2.63 6.89 -1.61
C VAL A 30 -2.34 8.28 -2.12
N LYS A 31 -1.41 8.39 -3.07
CA LYS A 31 -1.05 9.66 -3.72
C LYS A 31 -1.30 9.57 -5.22
N ASN A 32 -1.77 10.66 -5.81
CA ASN A 32 -1.94 10.74 -7.26
C ASN A 32 -0.57 10.86 -7.94
N LYS A 33 -0.34 10.06 -8.99
CA LYS A 33 0.88 10.06 -9.80
C LYS A 33 0.54 10.28 -11.27
N GLY A 34 0.07 11.48 -11.58
CA GLY A 34 -0.24 11.90 -12.95
C GLY A 34 -1.59 11.40 -13.45
N ALA A 35 -1.69 11.14 -14.76
CA ALA A 35 -2.99 10.89 -15.38
C ALA A 35 -3.54 9.50 -15.08
N CYS A 36 -2.70 8.47 -15.12
CA CYS A 36 -3.13 7.06 -15.17
C CYS A 36 -2.97 6.32 -13.84
N TYR A 37 -2.15 6.84 -12.92
CA TYR A 37 -1.65 6.05 -11.79
C TYR A 37 -1.88 6.69 -10.43
N MET A 38 -1.88 5.83 -9.42
CA MET A 38 -1.84 6.16 -8.01
C MET A 38 -0.68 5.40 -7.37
N GLU A 39 -0.02 6.01 -6.40
CA GLU A 39 0.97 5.34 -5.55
C GLU A 39 0.30 4.97 -4.24
N ILE A 40 0.31 3.69 -3.90
CA ILE A 40 -0.07 3.18 -2.59
C ILE A 40 1.21 3.17 -1.74
N SER A 41 1.10 3.62 -0.49
CA SER A 41 2.13 3.41 0.53
C SER A 41 1.47 2.91 1.80
N TYR A 42 2.08 1.93 2.46
CA TYR A 42 1.56 1.36 3.70
C TYR A 42 2.63 1.33 4.78
N ASP A 43 2.20 1.37 6.04
CA ASP A 43 3.07 1.30 7.20
C ASP A 43 2.66 0.16 8.13
N VAL A 44 3.61 -0.72 8.40
CA VAL A 44 3.52 -1.87 9.31
C VAL A 44 4.67 -1.87 10.32
N THR A 45 5.47 -0.81 10.39
CA THR A 45 6.71 -0.74 11.19
C THR A 45 6.46 -0.79 12.70
N ASN A 46 5.27 -0.39 13.14
CA ASN A 46 4.84 -0.46 14.54
C ASN A 46 4.17 -1.80 14.90
N SER A 47 4.16 -2.77 13.98
CA SER A 47 3.62 -4.11 14.24
C SER A 47 4.75 -5.09 14.58
N SER A 48 4.42 -6.20 15.24
CA SER A 48 5.35 -7.32 15.46
C SER A 48 5.53 -8.22 14.24
N LEU A 49 5.08 -7.79 13.05
CA LEU A 49 5.23 -8.55 11.83
C LEU A 49 6.70 -8.62 11.40
N ASP A 50 7.03 -9.74 10.76
CA ASP A 50 8.27 -9.86 10.00
C ASP A 50 8.19 -8.94 8.75
N LEU A 51 8.84 -7.78 8.86
CA LEU A 51 8.86 -6.77 7.80
C LEU A 51 9.46 -7.29 6.50
N GLU A 52 10.46 -8.18 6.58
CA GLU A 52 11.10 -8.77 5.41
C GLU A 52 10.15 -9.75 4.71
N LYS A 53 9.48 -10.62 5.48
CA LYS A 53 8.45 -11.51 4.95
C LYS A 53 7.34 -10.72 4.24
N ILE A 54 6.76 -9.73 4.92
CA ILE A 54 5.66 -8.92 4.38
C ILE A 54 6.09 -8.20 3.11
N SER A 55 7.27 -7.57 3.12
CA SER A 55 7.87 -6.93 1.95
C SER A 55 8.01 -7.90 0.78
N ASN A 56 8.55 -9.10 1.02
CA ASN A 56 8.78 -10.11 -0.01
C ASN A 56 7.48 -10.68 -0.59
N ASP A 57 6.48 -10.96 0.27
CA ASP A 57 5.17 -11.44 -0.16
C ASP A 57 4.47 -10.42 -1.06
N LEU A 58 4.44 -9.14 -0.65
CA LEU A 58 3.88 -8.05 -1.44
C LEU A 58 4.63 -7.81 -2.74
N LYS A 59 5.97 -7.84 -2.71
CA LYS A 59 6.81 -7.73 -3.92
C LYS A 59 6.49 -8.83 -4.92
N ARG A 60 6.22 -10.06 -4.47
CA ARG A 60 5.80 -11.18 -5.32
C ARG A 60 4.42 -10.91 -5.95
N PHE A 61 3.43 -10.51 -5.17
CA PHE A 61 2.10 -10.20 -5.71
C PHE A 61 2.14 -9.04 -6.71
N TYR A 62 2.94 -8.03 -6.40
CA TYR A 62 3.07 -6.86 -7.25
C TYR A 62 3.72 -7.17 -8.60
N LYS A 63 4.72 -8.06 -8.65
CA LYS A 63 5.30 -8.54 -9.91
C LYS A 63 4.23 -9.14 -10.83
N VAL A 64 3.35 -9.99 -10.30
CA VAL A 64 2.24 -10.57 -11.07
C VAL A 64 1.28 -9.48 -11.54
N TYR A 65 0.96 -8.50 -10.69
CA TYR A 65 0.10 -7.38 -11.04
C TYR A 65 0.66 -6.55 -12.21
N ILE A 66 1.94 -6.17 -12.18
CA ILE A 66 2.53 -5.35 -13.26
C ILE A 66 2.65 -6.12 -14.57
N GLU A 67 2.93 -7.42 -14.52
CA GLU A 67 2.94 -8.29 -15.70
C GLU A 67 1.55 -8.39 -16.32
N PHE A 68 0.51 -8.63 -15.50
CA PHE A 68 -0.86 -8.75 -15.97
C PHE A 68 -1.40 -7.44 -16.54
N THR A 69 -1.09 -6.32 -15.89
CA THR A 69 -1.60 -4.99 -16.28
C THR A 69 -0.75 -4.27 -17.30
N HIS A 70 0.40 -4.82 -17.68
CA HIS A 70 1.34 -4.25 -18.64
C HIS A 70 1.79 -2.83 -18.28
N ILE A 71 1.97 -2.56 -16.98
CA ILE A 71 2.57 -1.28 -16.54
C ILE A 71 4.04 -1.26 -17.01
N PRO A 72 4.50 -0.19 -17.71
CA PRO A 72 5.87 -0.12 -18.18
C PRO A 72 6.87 -0.25 -17.02
N TYR A 73 7.87 -1.11 -17.17
CA TYR A 73 8.83 -1.37 -16.10
C TYR A 73 9.58 -0.10 -15.64
N CYS A 74 9.83 0.85 -16.55
CA CYS A 74 10.45 2.13 -16.22
C CYS A 74 9.64 2.99 -15.23
N GLU A 75 8.32 2.80 -15.14
CA GLU A 75 7.45 3.50 -14.18
C GLU A 75 7.55 2.91 -12.76
N VAL A 76 8.03 1.66 -12.65
CA VAL A 76 7.96 0.88 -11.40
C VAL A 76 9.30 0.39 -10.89
N ALA A 77 10.37 0.51 -11.68
CA ALA A 77 11.69 -0.02 -11.35
C ALA A 77 12.18 0.43 -9.97
N HIS A 78 12.06 1.73 -9.66
CA HIS A 78 12.55 2.31 -8.40
C HIS A 78 11.85 1.77 -7.15
N TYR A 79 10.64 1.24 -7.25
CA TYR A 79 9.98 0.62 -6.09
C TYR A 79 10.69 -0.67 -5.65
N PHE A 80 11.31 -1.39 -6.60
CA PHE A 80 11.96 -2.67 -6.33
C PHE A 80 13.35 -2.55 -5.71
N ASP A 81 13.96 -1.36 -5.78
CA ASP A 81 15.29 -1.04 -5.27
C ASP A 81 15.28 -0.67 -3.78
N ASN A 82 14.10 -0.41 -3.21
CA ASN A 82 13.96 -0.12 -1.78
C ASN A 82 14.28 -1.35 -0.93
N LEU A 83 14.87 -1.12 0.26
CA LEU A 83 15.15 -2.17 1.25
C LEU A 83 13.89 -2.96 1.60
N TYR A 84 12.77 -2.26 1.78
CA TYR A 84 11.45 -2.85 1.97
C TYR A 84 10.46 -2.32 0.93
N PHE A 85 9.58 -3.21 0.48
CA PHE A 85 8.58 -2.94 -0.56
C PHE A 85 7.29 -2.34 0.03
N PHE A 86 7.38 -1.14 0.61
CA PHE A 86 6.24 -0.49 1.30
C PHE A 86 5.48 0.54 0.47
N SER A 87 5.86 0.70 -0.79
CA SER A 87 5.16 1.55 -1.74
C SER A 87 5.22 0.96 -3.13
N PHE A 88 4.15 1.19 -3.90
CA PHE A 88 4.05 0.69 -5.27
C PHE A 88 2.97 1.43 -6.06
N LEU A 89 3.09 1.39 -7.39
CA LEU A 89 2.21 2.08 -8.32
C LEU A 89 1.05 1.19 -8.77
N VAL A 90 -0.16 1.71 -8.83
CA VAL A 90 -1.34 1.03 -9.39
C VAL A 90 -2.03 1.91 -10.42
N ARG A 91 -2.75 1.30 -11.38
CA ARG A 91 -3.65 2.05 -12.26
C ARG A 91 -4.80 2.63 -11.42
N LYS A 92 -5.23 3.85 -11.73
CA LYS A 92 -6.34 4.52 -11.02
C LYS A 92 -7.60 3.66 -10.90
N GLN A 93 -7.97 2.99 -11.99
CA GLN A 93 -9.14 2.12 -12.05
C GLN A 93 -9.05 0.89 -11.13
N ASP A 94 -7.84 0.48 -10.74
CA ASP A 94 -7.63 -0.70 -9.88
C ASP A 94 -7.49 -0.30 -8.40
N LEU A 95 -7.45 1.00 -8.09
CA LEU A 95 -7.09 1.51 -6.75
C LEU A 95 -7.94 0.90 -5.65
N ASP A 96 -9.26 0.99 -5.78
CA ASP A 96 -10.19 0.55 -4.73
C ASP A 96 -10.02 -0.93 -4.41
N PHE A 97 -9.87 -1.75 -5.45
CA PHE A 97 -9.68 -3.18 -5.32
C PHE A 97 -8.34 -3.49 -4.63
N ILE A 98 -7.23 -2.92 -5.13
CA ILE A 98 -5.90 -3.24 -4.62
C ILE A 98 -5.71 -2.72 -3.19
N ALA A 99 -6.08 -1.47 -2.91
CA ALA A 99 -5.93 -0.88 -1.57
C ALA A 99 -6.81 -1.59 -0.53
N SER A 100 -8.04 -1.96 -0.89
CA SER A 100 -8.93 -2.69 0.02
C SER A 100 -8.42 -4.10 0.33
N ASN A 101 -7.94 -4.84 -0.68
CA ASN A 101 -7.38 -6.18 -0.47
C ASN A 101 -6.07 -6.14 0.30
N LEU A 102 -5.22 -5.13 0.06
CA LEU A 102 -4.01 -4.92 0.86
C LEU A 102 -4.35 -4.74 2.35
N PHE A 103 -5.34 -3.90 2.65
CA PHE A 103 -5.81 -3.70 4.02
C PHE A 103 -6.27 -5.02 4.65
N ASP A 104 -7.13 -5.77 3.97
CA ASP A 104 -7.67 -7.02 4.50
C ASP A 104 -6.59 -8.09 4.69
N TRP A 105 -5.64 -8.17 3.75
CA TRP A 105 -4.50 -9.08 3.85
C TRP A 105 -3.57 -8.71 5.02
N LEU A 106 -3.26 -7.42 5.22
CA LEU A 106 -2.45 -6.98 6.36
C LEU A 106 -3.14 -7.24 7.70
N ILE A 107 -4.46 -7.03 7.79
CA ILE A 107 -5.26 -7.41 8.97
C ILE A 107 -5.19 -8.91 9.23
N PHE A 108 -5.24 -9.73 8.18
CA PHE A 108 -5.09 -11.19 8.31
C PHE A 108 -3.70 -11.55 8.84
N GLU A 109 -2.64 -10.97 8.29
CA GLU A 109 -1.27 -11.20 8.79
C GLU A 109 -1.12 -10.75 10.25
N PHE A 110 -1.71 -9.60 10.65
CA PHE A 110 -1.68 -9.14 12.05
C PHE A 110 -2.33 -10.12 13.03
N LYS A 111 -3.37 -10.84 12.61
CA LYS A 111 -4.16 -11.75 13.48
C LYS A 111 -3.60 -13.17 13.57
N ASN A 112 -2.70 -13.53 12.65
CA ASN A 112 -2.05 -14.85 12.65
C ASN A 112 -0.65 -14.82 13.29
N LEU A 113 -0.32 -13.73 13.99
CA LEU A 113 0.76 -13.65 14.97
C LEU A 113 0.34 -14.30 16.30
#